data_AF-A0A926UMX1-F1
#
_entry.id   AF-A0A926UMX1-F1
#
_cell.length_a   1.000
_cell.length_b   1.000
_cell.length_c   1.000
_cell.angle_alpha   90.00
_cell.angle_beta   90.00
_cell.angle_gamma   90.00
#
_symmetry.space_group_name_H-M   'P 1'
#
loop_
_entity.id
_entity.type
_entity.pdbx_description
1 polymer ?
#
loop_
_entity_poly.entity_id
_entity_poly.type
_entity_poly.pdbx_seq_one_letter_code
_entity_poly.pdbx_strand_id
1 'polypeptide(L)'
;MHWLNWYTAMCFNQMLNRSGHFWEKRYHSTGFANTDKKRALNTLRYIHANPKAAGVQQGLFYDFSNYGVHDRLGNDGITTWHPAFLSLGQTLEECAAKYRGFCKKYRPQPKPEKRNRWGSRLLSGMKPQRKGKKSSPGQLKLFWDELNFDNEEIQEVATRFVKANCYNANPNSSKSG
;
A
#
# COMPACT_ATOMS: atom_id res chain seq x y z
N MET A 1 -7.96 13.36 -2.60
CA MET A 1 -8.08 12.40 -1.48
C MET A 1 -9.51 12.11 -1.04
N HIS A 2 -10.43 13.09 -1.03
CA HIS A 2 -11.82 12.83 -0.63
C HIS A 2 -12.49 11.75 -1.47
N TRP A 3 -12.41 11.86 -2.81
CA TRP A 3 -12.92 10.87 -3.75
C TRP A 3 -12.43 9.46 -3.42
N LEU A 4 -11.11 9.24 -3.41
CA LEU A 4 -10.51 7.92 -3.13
C LEU A 4 -10.94 7.37 -1.76
N ASN A 5 -10.82 8.15 -0.69
CA ASN A 5 -11.17 7.68 0.65
C ASN A 5 -12.66 7.33 0.78
N TRP A 6 -13.54 8.17 0.23
CA TRP A 6 -14.98 7.97 0.33
C TRP A 6 -15.41 6.71 -0.40
N TYR A 7 -14.97 6.58 -1.65
CA TYR A 7 -15.30 5.45 -2.50
C TYR A 7 -14.71 4.13 -1.99
N THR A 8 -13.44 4.11 -1.55
CA THR A 8 -12.87 2.91 -0.92
C THR A 8 -13.65 2.50 0.33
N ALA A 9 -14.03 3.45 1.20
CA ALA A 9 -14.80 3.13 2.41
C ALA A 9 -16.17 2.50 2.07
N MET A 10 -16.87 3.05 1.07
CA MET A 10 -18.15 2.49 0.63
C MET A 10 -17.99 1.09 0.04
N CYS A 11 -16.99 0.89 -0.83
CA CYS A 11 -16.68 -0.40 -1.46
C CYS A 11 -16.39 -1.48 -0.41
N PHE A 12 -15.43 -1.24 0.48
CA PHE A 12 -15.06 -2.24 1.49
C PHE A 12 -16.16 -2.46 2.53
N ASN A 13 -17.00 -1.47 2.79
CA ASN A 13 -18.17 -1.66 3.63
C ASN A 13 -19.17 -2.62 2.98
N GLN A 14 -19.39 -2.48 1.67
CA GLN A 14 -20.26 -3.35 0.88
C GLN A 14 -19.69 -4.77 0.78
N MET A 15 -18.44 -4.91 0.31
CA MET A 15 -17.77 -6.22 0.17
C MET A 15 -17.75 -7.03 1.46
N LEU A 16 -17.59 -6.35 2.61
CA LEU A 16 -17.41 -7.01 3.91
C LEU A 16 -18.68 -6.97 4.75
N ASN A 17 -19.83 -6.62 4.14
CA ASN A 17 -21.16 -6.55 4.75
C ASN A 17 -21.14 -5.84 6.12
N ARG A 18 -20.51 -4.66 6.16
CA ARG A 18 -20.40 -3.81 7.34
C ARG A 18 -20.94 -2.41 7.04
N SER A 19 -21.26 -1.67 8.09
CA SER A 19 -21.59 -0.25 8.02
C SER A 19 -20.73 0.55 9.00
N GLY A 20 -20.64 1.86 8.78
CA GLY A 20 -19.92 2.78 9.65
C GLY A 20 -18.53 3.17 9.15
N HIS A 21 -17.73 3.69 10.07
CA HIS A 21 -16.44 4.32 9.78
C HIS A 21 -15.39 3.28 9.36
N PHE A 22 -14.77 3.47 8.19
CA PHE A 22 -13.73 2.57 7.67
C PHE A 22 -12.31 3.07 7.98
N TRP A 23 -12.06 4.36 7.81
CA TRP A 23 -10.75 4.97 8.06
C TRP A 23 -10.58 5.34 9.53
N GLU A 24 -9.40 5.24 10.13
CA GLU A 24 -9.21 5.64 11.54
C GLU A 24 -9.11 7.18 11.71
N LYS A 25 -8.47 7.86 10.74
CA LYS A 25 -8.15 9.30 10.78
C LYS A 25 -8.20 9.90 9.38
N ARG A 26 -8.09 11.24 9.30
CA ARG A 26 -7.79 11.93 8.04
C ARG A 26 -6.43 11.50 7.48
N TYR A 27 -6.27 11.65 6.17
CA TYR A 27 -4.99 11.41 5.51
C TYR A 27 -3.97 12.50 5.88
N HIS A 28 -2.70 12.12 5.92
CA HIS A 28 -1.59 13.07 5.99
C HIS A 28 -1.14 13.42 4.58
N SER A 29 -0.97 14.71 4.27
CA SER A 29 -0.47 15.18 2.98
C SER A 29 0.54 16.29 3.19
N THR A 30 1.67 16.23 2.49
CA THR A 30 2.70 17.26 2.53
C THR A 30 3.44 17.27 1.20
N GLY A 31 3.30 18.34 0.43
CA GLY A 31 4.05 18.53 -0.82
C GLY A 31 5.54 18.76 -0.56
N PHE A 32 6.37 18.49 -1.57
CA PHE A 32 7.76 18.94 -1.65
C PHE A 32 8.11 19.29 -3.09
N ALA A 33 9.14 20.12 -3.26
CA ALA A 33 9.71 20.41 -4.56
C ALA A 33 10.27 19.12 -5.19
N ASN A 34 10.07 18.94 -6.50
CA ASN A 34 10.61 17.82 -7.26
C ASN A 34 12.17 17.78 -7.22
N THR A 35 12.80 18.92 -6.94
CA THR A 35 14.25 19.05 -6.76
C THR A 35 14.76 18.50 -5.42
N ASP A 36 13.89 18.23 -4.44
CA ASP A 36 14.27 17.63 -3.15
C ASP A 36 14.45 16.12 -3.29
N LYS A 37 15.57 15.75 -3.91
CA LYS A 37 15.93 14.34 -4.20
C LYS A 37 16.06 13.51 -2.93
N LYS A 38 16.58 14.11 -1.84
CA LYS A 38 16.77 13.41 -0.56
C LYS A 38 15.42 13.05 0.04
N ARG A 39 14.46 13.97 0.06
CA ARG A 39 13.12 13.68 0.57
C ARG A 39 12.39 12.69 -0.33
N ALA A 40 12.50 12.81 -1.65
CA ALA A 40 11.91 11.86 -2.61
C ALA A 40 12.39 10.42 -2.35
N LEU A 41 13.71 10.20 -2.34
CA LEU A 41 14.30 8.88 -2.15
C LEU A 41 13.98 8.29 -0.77
N ASN A 42 14.05 9.09 0.29
CA ASN A 42 13.70 8.62 1.63
C ASN A 42 12.21 8.24 1.75
N THR A 43 11.32 8.99 1.09
CA THR A 43 9.88 8.69 1.05
C THR A 43 9.62 7.38 0.31
N LEU A 44 10.22 7.20 -0.87
CA LEU A 44 10.13 5.95 -1.64
C LEU A 44 10.62 4.75 -0.82
N ARG A 45 11.81 4.85 -0.23
CA ARG A 45 12.38 3.80 0.63
C ARG A 45 11.48 3.48 1.82
N TYR A 46 10.90 4.49 2.46
CA TYR A 46 9.97 4.29 3.58
C TYR A 46 8.74 3.49 3.12
N ILE A 47 8.14 3.86 1.99
CA ILE A 47 6.97 3.16 1.43
C ILE A 47 7.32 1.70 1.11
N HIS A 48 8.41 1.45 0.38
CA HIS A 48 8.83 0.10 -0.02
C HIS A 48 9.22 -0.78 1.16
N ALA A 49 9.77 -0.20 2.22
CA ALA A 49 10.15 -0.94 3.42
C ALA A 49 9.00 -1.12 4.42
N ASN A 50 7.84 -0.49 4.21
CA ASN A 50 6.74 -0.51 5.16
C ASN A 50 6.16 -1.92 5.40
N PRO A 51 5.91 -2.76 4.38
CA PRO A 51 5.45 -4.14 4.61
C PRO A 51 6.40 -4.93 5.50
N LYS A 52 7.71 -4.73 5.31
CA LYS A 52 8.76 -5.31 6.15
C LYS A 52 8.74 -4.78 7.57
N ALA A 53 8.67 -3.46 7.72
CA ALA A 53 8.65 -2.80 9.03
C ALA A 53 7.41 -3.19 9.86
N ALA A 54 6.29 -3.45 9.19
CA ALA A 54 5.04 -3.91 9.80
C ALA A 54 5.01 -5.42 10.10
N GLY A 55 6.03 -6.19 9.70
CA GLY A 55 6.07 -7.64 9.88
C GLY A 55 5.14 -8.42 8.94
N VAL A 56 4.59 -7.78 7.91
CA VAL A 56 3.72 -8.42 6.90
C VAL A 56 4.54 -9.24 5.89
N GLN A 57 5.79 -8.84 5.66
CA GLN A 57 6.69 -9.45 4.68
C GLN A 57 8.13 -9.46 5.20
N GLN A 58 8.95 -10.45 4.81
CA GLN A 58 10.35 -10.51 5.25
C GLN A 58 11.27 -9.57 4.45
N GLY A 59 10.97 -9.39 3.16
CA GLY A 59 11.73 -8.59 2.19
C GLY A 59 11.06 -7.27 1.81
N LEU A 60 11.67 -6.59 0.82
CA LEU A 60 11.13 -5.35 0.24
C LEU A 60 10.13 -5.60 -0.90
N PHE A 61 10.16 -6.80 -1.50
CA PHE A 61 9.18 -7.19 -2.50
C PHE A 61 7.84 -7.47 -1.86
N TYR A 62 6.82 -6.77 -2.35
CA TYR A 62 5.44 -6.92 -1.91
C TYR A 62 4.54 -6.66 -3.11
N ASP A 63 3.64 -7.60 -3.37
CA ASP A 63 2.81 -7.67 -4.57
C ASP A 63 1.98 -6.40 -4.81
N PHE A 64 1.69 -5.67 -3.73
CA PHE A 64 0.93 -4.42 -3.73
C PHE A 64 1.81 -3.17 -3.49
N SER A 65 3.05 -3.21 -3.96
CA SER A 65 3.99 -2.08 -3.96
C SER A 65 4.79 -2.05 -5.26
N ASN A 66 5.32 -0.90 -5.68
CA ASN A 66 6.13 -0.82 -6.90
C ASN A 66 7.65 -0.98 -6.67
N TYR A 67 8.07 -1.65 -5.61
CA TYR A 67 9.50 -1.87 -5.33
C TYR A 67 10.17 -2.67 -6.47
N GLY A 68 9.47 -3.65 -7.04
CA GLY A 68 10.02 -4.51 -8.08
C GLY A 68 10.38 -3.78 -9.36
N VAL A 69 9.66 -2.71 -9.71
CA VAL A 69 10.01 -1.83 -10.85
C VAL A 69 11.29 -1.05 -10.61
N HIS A 70 11.58 -0.66 -9.36
CA HIS A 70 12.82 0.04 -9.02
C HIS A 70 14.02 -0.91 -8.91
N ASP A 71 13.79 -2.16 -8.50
CA ASP A 71 14.84 -3.17 -8.30
C ASP A 71 15.19 -3.93 -9.59
N ARG A 72 14.17 -4.34 -10.35
CA ARG A 72 14.28 -5.21 -11.53
C ARG A 72 14.11 -4.47 -12.86
N LEU A 73 13.86 -3.16 -12.82
CA LEU A 73 13.59 -2.33 -13.99
C LEU A 73 12.41 -2.82 -14.85
N GLY A 74 11.48 -3.55 -14.23
CA GLY A 74 10.28 -4.05 -14.90
C GLY A 74 9.29 -2.94 -15.24
N ASN A 75 8.37 -3.21 -16.16
CA ASN A 75 7.26 -2.31 -16.47
C ASN A 75 5.96 -2.88 -15.89
N ASP A 76 5.40 -2.18 -14.90
CA ASP A 76 4.15 -2.54 -14.22
C ASP A 76 2.90 -1.84 -14.81
N GLY A 77 3.06 -1.05 -15.88
CA GLY A 77 2.00 -0.31 -16.54
C GLY A 77 1.59 1.01 -15.87
N ILE A 78 2.14 1.34 -14.69
CA ILE A 78 1.66 2.47 -13.87
C ILE A 78 2.80 3.34 -13.34
N THR A 79 3.95 2.76 -13.03
CA THR A 79 5.05 3.44 -12.35
C THR A 79 5.82 4.35 -13.31
N THR A 80 5.87 5.63 -12.96
CA THR A 80 6.81 6.60 -13.51
C THR A 80 7.93 6.84 -12.51
N TRP A 81 9.19 6.69 -12.95
CA TRP A 81 10.33 6.95 -12.08
C TRP A 81 10.53 8.43 -11.80
N HIS A 82 10.76 8.75 -10.52
CA HIS A 82 11.08 10.10 -10.10
C HIS A 82 12.51 10.51 -10.56
N PRO A 83 12.77 11.78 -10.93
CA PRO A 83 14.10 12.25 -11.33
C PRO A 83 15.20 11.95 -10.31
N ALA A 84 14.84 11.91 -9.02
CA ALA A 84 15.75 11.52 -7.94
C ALA A 84 16.29 10.09 -8.09
N PHE A 85 15.45 9.13 -8.48
CA PHE A 85 15.87 7.74 -8.76
C PHE A 85 16.76 7.70 -10.01
N LEU A 86 16.33 8.36 -11.08
CA LEU A 86 17.09 8.41 -12.34
C LEU A 86 18.46 9.08 -12.21
N SER A 87 18.63 9.95 -11.21
CA SER A 87 19.92 10.59 -10.93
C SER A 87 20.87 9.78 -10.03
N LEU A 88 20.51 8.55 -9.65
CA LEU A 88 21.38 7.71 -8.82
C LEU A 88 22.59 7.19 -9.60
N GLY A 89 22.44 6.92 -10.90
CA GLY A 89 23.48 6.34 -11.75
C GLY A 89 23.46 6.90 -13.17
N GLN A 90 24.44 6.50 -13.97
CA GLN A 90 24.53 6.88 -15.39
C GLN A 90 23.61 6.02 -16.26
N THR A 91 23.35 4.78 -15.84
CA THR A 91 22.39 3.87 -16.49
C THR A 91 21.27 3.47 -15.53
N LEU A 92 20.20 2.88 -16.05
CA LEU A 92 19.09 2.38 -15.24
C LEU A 92 19.53 1.24 -14.31
N GLU A 93 20.44 0.38 -14.76
CA GLU A 93 21.00 -0.73 -13.99
C GLU A 93 21.79 -0.20 -12.79
N GLU A 94 22.58 0.85 -12.98
CA GLU A 94 23.26 1.52 -11.88
C GLU A 94 22.26 2.15 -10.90
N CYS A 95 21.21 2.79 -11.42
CA CYS A 95 20.15 3.37 -10.59
C CYS A 95 19.50 2.30 -9.71
N ALA A 96 19.10 1.18 -10.30
CA ALA A 96 18.51 0.04 -9.60
C ALA A 96 19.47 -0.54 -8.56
N ALA A 97 20.74 -0.78 -8.92
CA ALA A 97 21.73 -1.31 -8.00
C ALA A 97 21.98 -0.39 -6.80
N LYS A 98 22.13 0.91 -7.03
CA LYS A 98 22.31 1.91 -5.97
C LYS A 98 21.06 2.05 -5.12
N TYR A 99 19.86 2.03 -5.73
CA TYR A 99 18.59 2.09 -5.01
C TYR A 99 18.37 0.86 -4.12
N ARG A 100 18.65 -0.34 -4.64
CA ARG A 100 18.62 -1.60 -3.87
C ARG A 100 19.55 -1.52 -2.66
N GLY A 101 20.79 -1.06 -2.85
CA GLY A 101 21.74 -0.84 -1.77
C GLY A 101 21.26 0.17 -0.73
N PHE A 102 20.65 1.28 -1.18
CA PHE A 102 20.05 2.31 -0.34
C PHE A 102 18.87 1.78 0.50
N CYS A 103 18.03 0.92 -0.07
CA CYS A 103 16.89 0.32 0.62
C CYS A 103 17.30 -0.76 1.63
N LYS A 104 18.30 -1.60 1.33
CA LYS A 104 18.84 -2.62 2.27
C LYS A 104 19.36 -2.01 3.57
N LYS A 105 19.81 -0.75 3.54
CA LYS A 105 20.28 0.01 4.70
C LYS A 105 19.14 0.57 5.57
N TYR A 106 17.87 0.44 5.16
CA TYR A 106 16.75 0.91 5.97
C TYR A 106 16.68 0.15 7.30
N ARG A 107 16.47 0.91 8.38
CA ARG A 107 16.24 0.39 9.72
C ARG A 107 14.99 1.10 10.26
N PRO A 108 13.85 0.39 10.41
CA PRO A 108 12.65 1.00 10.95
C PRO A 108 12.91 1.44 12.37
N GLN A 109 12.52 2.68 12.67
CA GLN A 109 12.54 3.19 14.04
C GLN A 109 11.20 2.84 14.69
N PRO A 110 11.20 2.33 15.94
CA PRO A 110 9.96 2.07 16.65
C PRO A 110 9.17 3.37 16.79
N LYS A 111 7.89 3.34 16.46
CA LYS A 111 7.01 4.48 16.67
C LYS A 111 6.76 4.60 18.18
N PRO A 112 6.97 5.77 18.80
CA PRO A 112 6.62 5.93 20.20
C PRO A 112 5.12 5.72 20.38
N GLU A 113 4.75 4.74 21.21
CA GLU A 113 3.36 4.47 21.54
C GLU A 113 2.79 5.60 22.40
N LYS A 114 1.91 6.42 21.82
CA LYS A 114 1.08 7.34 22.61
C LYS A 114 -0.09 6.55 23.20
N ARG A 115 0.07 6.06 24.43
CA ARG A 115 -1.02 5.46 25.18
C ARG A 115 -1.98 6.54 25.67
N ASN A 116 -3.13 6.67 25.01
CA ASN A 116 -4.21 7.54 25.46
C ASN A 116 -5.03 6.82 26.54
N ARG A 117 -4.94 7.26 27.80
CA ARG A 117 -5.66 6.66 28.95
C ARG A 117 -7.16 7.02 29.04
N TRP A 118 -7.68 7.74 28.06
CA TRP A 118 -9.05 8.27 28.08
C TRP A 118 -10.10 7.15 28.03
N GLY A 119 -9.94 6.18 27.10
CA GLY A 119 -10.88 5.06 26.96
C GLY A 119 -10.84 4.05 28.11
N SER A 120 -9.68 3.88 28.77
CA SER A 120 -9.52 2.92 29.87
C SER A 120 -10.22 3.33 31.17
N ARG A 121 -10.48 4.62 31.39
CA ARG A 121 -11.23 5.11 32.56
C ARG A 121 -12.73 5.24 32.29
N LEU A 122 -13.12 5.63 31.07
CA LEU A 122 -14.52 5.88 30.76
C LEU A 122 -15.31 4.58 30.50
N LEU A 123 -14.64 3.53 30.02
CA LEU A 123 -15.27 2.26 29.67
C LEU A 123 -15.06 1.14 30.71
N SER A 124 -14.32 1.41 31.80
CA SER A 124 -14.16 0.45 32.89
C SER A 124 -15.51 0.22 33.58
N GLY A 125 -16.20 -0.86 33.20
CA GLY A 125 -17.52 -1.23 33.72
C GLY A 125 -18.65 -1.21 32.69
N MET A 126 -18.44 -0.67 31.49
CA MET A 126 -19.42 -0.75 30.42
C MET A 126 -19.39 -2.12 29.74
N LYS A 127 -20.44 -2.93 29.95
CA LYS A 127 -20.65 -4.17 29.19
C LYS A 127 -21.33 -3.81 27.87
N PRO A 128 -20.73 -4.10 26.70
CA PRO A 128 -21.37 -3.83 25.43
C PRO A 128 -22.63 -4.69 25.30
N GLN A 129 -23.81 -4.06 25.18
CA GLN A 129 -25.01 -4.77 24.78
C GLN A 129 -24.85 -5.23 23.33
N ARG A 130 -24.64 -6.54 23.14
CA ARG A 130 -24.71 -7.17 21.83
C ARG A 130 -26.16 -7.18 21.34
N LYS A 131 -26.61 -6.08 20.75
CA LYS A 131 -27.82 -6.11 19.91
C LYS A 131 -27.50 -6.94 18.66
N GLY A 132 -28.41 -7.85 18.30
CA GLY A 132 -28.26 -8.69 17.10
C GLY A 132 -28.00 -7.86 15.85
N LYS A 133 -27.26 -8.43 14.88
CA LYS A 133 -26.97 -7.80 13.58
C LYS A 133 -28.29 -7.44 12.90
N LYS A 134 -28.70 -6.18 12.99
CA LYS A 134 -29.70 -5.63 12.08
C LYS A 134 -29.00 -5.41 10.74
N SER A 135 -29.57 -5.95 9.67
CA SER A 135 -29.19 -5.60 8.30
C SER A 135 -29.27 -4.08 8.18
N SER A 136 -28.15 -3.41 7.89
CA SER A 136 -28.13 -1.96 7.74
C SER A 136 -28.84 -1.61 6.43
N PRO A 137 -29.91 -0.82 6.45
CA PRO A 137 -30.67 -0.52 5.26
C PRO A 137 -29.85 0.38 4.34
N GLY A 138 -29.69 -0.04 3.08
CA GLY A 138 -29.21 0.80 1.99
C GLY A 138 -27.71 1.04 1.97
N GLN A 139 -26.92 0.02 1.63
CA GLN A 139 -25.67 0.32 0.93
C GLN A 139 -26.05 0.80 -0.46
N LEU A 140 -25.69 2.05 -0.77
CA LEU A 140 -25.90 2.64 -2.09
C LEU A 140 -25.29 1.71 -3.13
N LYS A 141 -26.01 1.48 -4.23
CA LYS A 141 -25.42 0.88 -5.42
C LYS A 141 -24.34 1.84 -5.93
N LEU A 142 -23.13 1.35 -6.10
CA LEU A 142 -21.96 2.14 -6.47
C LEU A 142 -21.63 1.93 -7.93
N PHE A 143 -20.88 2.86 -8.53
CA PHE A 143 -20.54 2.79 -9.95
C PHE A 143 -19.75 1.52 -10.31
N TRP A 144 -19.08 0.88 -9.35
CA TRP A 144 -18.42 -0.41 -9.57
C TRP A 144 -19.33 -1.63 -9.46
N ASP A 145 -20.54 -1.49 -8.93
CA ASP A 145 -21.55 -2.57 -9.05
C ASP A 145 -21.96 -2.75 -10.53
N GLU A 146 -21.62 -1.77 -11.37
CA GLU A 146 -21.80 -1.76 -12.82
C GLU A 146 -20.45 -1.81 -13.56
N LEU A 147 -19.31 -1.70 -12.84
CA LEU A 147 -18.02 -1.94 -13.48
C LEU A 147 -17.91 -3.42 -13.78
N ASN A 148 -17.71 -3.71 -15.06
CA ASN A 148 -17.32 -5.04 -15.46
C ASN A 148 -15.89 -5.29 -14.95
N PHE A 149 -15.75 -5.98 -13.82
CA PHE A 149 -14.44 -6.41 -13.34
C PHE A 149 -13.76 -7.37 -14.33
N ASP A 150 -14.51 -7.92 -15.29
CA ASP A 150 -13.97 -8.66 -16.44
C ASP A 150 -13.51 -7.75 -17.58
N ASN A 151 -13.38 -6.43 -17.34
CA ASN A 151 -12.72 -5.52 -18.27
C ASN A 151 -11.27 -5.98 -18.49
N GLU A 152 -10.99 -6.38 -19.72
CA GLU A 152 -9.72 -6.98 -20.13
C GLU A 152 -8.51 -6.05 -19.87
N GLU A 153 -8.66 -4.75 -20.12
CA GLU A 153 -7.61 -3.76 -19.88
C GLU A 153 -7.26 -3.65 -18.38
N ILE A 154 -8.27 -3.60 -17.51
CA ILE A 154 -8.07 -3.56 -16.05
C ILE A 154 -7.35 -4.83 -15.59
N GLN A 155 -7.79 -5.99 -16.07
CA GLN A 155 -7.18 -7.28 -15.73
C GLN A 155 -5.74 -7.38 -16.24
N GLU A 156 -5.46 -6.89 -17.45
CA GLU A 156 -4.12 -6.87 -18.02
C GLU A 156 -3.18 -5.99 -17.19
N VAL A 157 -3.59 -4.75 -16.90
CA VAL A 157 -2.78 -3.81 -16.10
C VAL A 157 -2.56 -4.36 -14.69
N ALA A 158 -3.59 -4.88 -14.03
CA ALA A 158 -3.45 -5.49 -12.70
C ALA A 158 -2.50 -6.69 -12.70
N THR A 159 -2.63 -7.57 -13.70
CA THR A 159 -1.76 -8.74 -13.88
C THR A 159 -0.31 -8.31 -14.12
N ARG A 160 -0.09 -7.33 -14.99
CA ARG A 160 1.23 -6.76 -15.28
C ARG A 160 1.85 -6.17 -14.02
N PHE A 161 1.05 -5.45 -13.23
CA PHE A 161 1.51 -4.83 -11.99
C PHE A 161 1.98 -5.86 -10.97
N VAL A 162 1.15 -6.88 -10.71
CA VAL A 162 1.49 -7.95 -9.76
C VAL A 162 2.72 -8.71 -10.24
N LYS A 163 2.80 -9.11 -11.51
CA LYS A 163 3.97 -9.82 -12.05
C LYS A 163 5.27 -9.03 -11.91
N ALA A 164 5.25 -7.73 -12.19
CA ALA A 164 6.43 -6.87 -12.07
C ALA A 164 6.90 -6.68 -10.61
N ASN A 165 6.02 -6.84 -9.63
CA ASN A 165 6.27 -6.49 -8.23
C ASN A 165 6.23 -7.64 -7.24
N CYS A 166 5.73 -8.80 -7.65
CA CYS A 166 5.63 -9.96 -6.79
C CYS A 166 7.00 -10.48 -6.34
N TYR A 167 7.02 -11.08 -5.16
CA TYR A 167 8.23 -11.69 -4.60
C TYR A 167 8.80 -12.76 -5.53
N ASN A 168 7.94 -13.66 -6.02
CA ASN A 168 8.31 -14.72 -6.97
C ASN A 168 7.72 -14.43 -8.36
N ALA A 169 8.53 -13.88 -9.26
CA ALA A 169 8.11 -13.65 -10.65
C ALA A 169 7.81 -14.96 -11.42
N ASN A 170 8.30 -16.10 -10.94
CA ASN A 170 8.01 -17.44 -11.44
C ASN A 170 7.86 -18.43 -10.26
N PRO A 171 6.63 -18.75 -9.81
CA PRO A 171 6.41 -19.65 -8.68
C PRO A 171 6.79 -21.12 -8.94
N ASN A 172 6.95 -21.53 -10.20
CA ASN A 172 7.16 -22.93 -10.59
C ASN A 172 8.61 -23.45 -10.53
N SER A 173 9.59 -22.66 -10.06
CA SER A 173 10.98 -23.12 -9.92
C SER A 173 11.33 -23.68 -8.53
N SER A 174 10.33 -23.87 -7.66
CA SER A 174 10.53 -24.32 -6.27
C SER A 174 10.02 -25.75 -5.99
N LYS A 175 10.25 -26.67 -6.93
CA LYS A 175 10.15 -28.12 -6.69
C LYS A 175 11.29 -28.87 -7.38
N SER A 176 12.49 -28.73 -6.85
CA SER A 176 13.58 -29.69 -7.06
C SER A 176 14.53 -29.56 -5.88
N GLY A 177 14.28 -30.40 -4.87
CA GLY A 177 15.06 -30.58 -3.65
C GLY A 177 14.45 -31.74 -2.88
#